data_AF-A0A5Z4Z6H8-F1
#
_entry.id   AF-A0A5Z4Z6H8-F1
#
_cell.length_a   1.000
_cell.length_b   1.000
_cell.length_c   1.000
_cell.angle_alpha   90.00
_cell.angle_beta   90.00
_cell.angle_gamma   90.00
#
_symmetry.space_group_name_H-M   'P 1'
#
loop_
_entity.id
_entity.type
_entity.pdbx_description
1 polymer ?
#
loop_
_entity_poly.entity_id
_entity_poly.type
_entity_poly.pdbx_seq_one_letter_code
_entity_poly.pdbx_strand_id
1 'polypeptide(L)'
;MTTPFTHETLPADPKAAIRQMKQALRAQIGDVQAVFDRLSATIAARVAEINDLKAQGQPVWPIIPFSELAMGNISDATRAEVKRRGCAVIKGHFPREQALAWDQSMLDYLDKNHFDEVYKGPGDNFFGTLSASRPEIYPVYWSQAQMQARQSEEMALAQSFLNRLWQVEHDGKRWFNPDISIIYPDRIRRRPPGTTSKGLGAHTDSGALERWLLPAYQRVFASVFNGNVEQYDPWNAAHRTEVEEYTVDNTTKCSVFRTFQGWTALSDMLPGQGLLHVVPIPEAMAYILLRPLLDDVPEDELCGVAPGRVLPISEQWHPLLMAALTSIPPLEAGDSVWWHCDVIHSVAPVENQQGWGNVMYIPAAPMCEKNLAYARKVKAALETGASPGDFPREDYETTWEGRFTLRDLNIHGKRALGMDV
;
A
#
# COMPACT_ATOMS: atom_id res chain seq x y z
N MET A 1 -9.64 27.81 -9.64
CA MET A 1 -10.04 27.68 -11.07
C MET A 1 -9.91 26.22 -11.42
N THR A 2 -10.99 25.59 -11.90
CA THR A 2 -10.95 24.21 -12.40
C THR A 2 -10.12 24.19 -13.68
N THR A 3 -8.97 23.52 -13.63
CA THR A 3 -8.16 23.26 -14.83
C THR A 3 -8.99 22.41 -15.80
N PRO A 4 -9.05 22.76 -17.10
CA PRO A 4 -10.00 22.17 -18.04
C PRO A 4 -9.75 20.68 -18.36
N PHE A 5 -8.69 20.07 -17.81
CA PHE A 5 -8.28 18.68 -18.08
C PHE A 5 -8.56 17.70 -16.95
N THR A 6 -9.02 18.16 -15.77
CA THR A 6 -9.25 17.28 -14.61
C THR A 6 -10.62 16.62 -14.66
N HIS A 7 -10.71 15.39 -14.16
CA HIS A 7 -11.93 14.60 -14.11
C HIS A 7 -12.13 13.98 -12.72
N GLU A 8 -13.25 14.26 -12.07
CA GLU A 8 -13.63 13.65 -10.78
C GLU A 8 -14.12 12.20 -10.94
N THR A 9 -14.57 11.84 -12.14
CA THR A 9 -14.99 10.48 -12.52
C THR A 9 -14.15 9.98 -13.69
N LEU A 10 -14.19 8.67 -13.96
CA LEU A 10 -13.45 8.11 -15.09
C LEU A 10 -13.85 8.80 -16.40
N PRO A 11 -12.92 9.43 -17.14
CA PRO A 11 -13.26 10.07 -18.41
C PRO A 11 -13.78 9.05 -19.43
N ALA A 12 -14.80 9.44 -20.19
CA ALA A 12 -15.36 8.61 -21.26
C ALA A 12 -14.35 8.29 -22.37
N ASP A 13 -13.41 9.21 -22.63
CA ASP A 13 -12.26 9.01 -23.51
C ASP A 13 -10.96 9.27 -22.72
N PRO A 14 -10.37 8.23 -22.10
CA PRO A 14 -9.13 8.37 -21.34
C PRO A 14 -7.97 8.91 -22.17
N LYS A 15 -7.87 8.50 -23.45
CA LYS A 15 -6.80 8.93 -24.35
C LYS A 15 -6.88 10.42 -24.66
N ALA A 16 -8.09 10.95 -24.89
CA ALA A 16 -8.28 12.39 -25.07
C ALA A 16 -7.96 13.19 -23.81
N ALA A 17 -8.40 12.71 -22.64
CA ALA A 17 -8.09 13.35 -21.37
C ALA A 17 -6.58 13.39 -21.10
N ILE A 18 -5.85 12.29 -21.39
CA ILE A 18 -4.39 12.23 -21.27
C ILE A 18 -3.73 13.28 -22.16
N ARG A 19 -4.10 13.37 -23.45
CA ARG A 19 -3.52 14.38 -24.37
C ARG A 19 -3.70 15.80 -23.85
N GLN A 20 -4.92 16.14 -23.43
CA GLN A 20 -5.23 17.48 -22.91
C GLN A 20 -4.44 17.78 -21.63
N MET A 21 -4.35 16.81 -20.73
CA MET A 21 -3.57 16.93 -19.50
C MET A 21 -2.09 17.12 -19.80
N LYS A 22 -1.48 16.31 -20.68
CA LYS A 22 -0.06 16.46 -21.04
C LYS A 22 0.24 17.84 -21.61
N GLN A 23 -0.60 18.33 -22.52
CA GLN A 23 -0.45 19.66 -23.10
C GLN A 23 -0.50 20.75 -22.01
N ALA A 24 -1.49 20.68 -21.12
CA ALA A 24 -1.65 21.65 -20.04
C ALA A 24 -0.49 21.62 -19.03
N LEU A 25 -0.06 20.43 -18.61
CA LEU A 25 1.03 20.28 -17.65
C LEU A 25 2.39 20.66 -18.23
N ARG A 26 2.70 20.29 -19.48
CA ARG A 26 3.93 20.75 -20.15
C ARG A 26 3.96 22.27 -20.23
N ALA A 27 2.83 22.92 -20.57
CA ALA A 27 2.73 24.37 -20.61
C ALA A 27 2.88 25.01 -19.22
N GLN A 28 2.33 24.38 -18.17
CA GLN A 28 2.41 24.87 -16.79
C GLN A 28 3.82 24.74 -16.20
N ILE A 29 4.51 23.66 -16.48
CA ILE A 29 5.87 23.38 -15.97
C ILE A 29 6.92 24.18 -16.76
N GLY A 30 6.72 24.35 -18.07
CA GLY A 30 7.74 24.89 -18.97
C GLY A 30 8.71 23.80 -19.42
N ASP A 31 9.98 23.88 -19.02
CA ASP A 31 10.99 22.90 -19.39
C ASP A 31 10.90 21.64 -18.51
N VAL A 32 10.04 20.71 -18.91
CA VAL A 32 9.83 19.43 -18.21
C VAL A 32 11.11 18.61 -18.15
N GLN A 33 11.94 18.62 -19.20
CA GLN A 33 13.18 17.85 -19.23
C GLN A 33 14.15 18.36 -18.15
N ALA A 34 14.35 19.68 -18.05
CA ALA A 34 15.24 20.25 -17.03
C ALA A 34 14.75 19.99 -15.59
N VAL A 35 13.42 20.00 -15.36
CA VAL A 35 12.84 19.63 -14.07
C VAL A 35 13.07 18.14 -13.78
N PHE A 36 12.84 17.28 -14.77
CA PHE A 36 13.03 15.84 -14.65
C PHE A 36 14.50 15.46 -14.40
N ASP A 37 15.45 16.11 -15.05
CA ASP A 37 16.88 15.87 -14.87
C ASP A 37 17.34 16.26 -13.45
N ARG A 38 16.86 17.38 -12.94
CA ARG A 38 17.16 17.84 -11.57
C ARG A 38 16.59 16.89 -10.51
N LEU A 39 15.35 16.44 -10.71
CA LEU A 39 14.73 15.42 -9.88
C LEU A 39 15.50 14.08 -9.96
N SER A 40 15.88 13.67 -11.17
CA SER A 40 16.63 12.44 -11.42
C SER A 40 17.99 12.45 -10.73
N ALA A 41 18.70 13.58 -10.68
CA ALA A 41 19.94 13.72 -9.93
C ALA A 41 19.74 13.50 -8.42
N THR A 42 18.65 14.03 -7.85
CA THR A 42 18.30 13.82 -6.44
C THR A 42 18.00 12.34 -6.15
N ILE A 43 17.22 11.70 -7.02
CA ILE A 43 16.90 10.27 -6.90
C ILE A 43 18.16 9.42 -7.08
N ALA A 44 19.01 9.73 -8.05
CA ALA A 44 20.27 9.01 -8.27
C ALA A 44 21.20 9.05 -7.06
N ALA A 45 21.25 10.18 -6.34
CA ALA A 45 21.98 10.26 -5.08
C ALA A 45 21.40 9.30 -4.01
N ARG A 46 20.07 9.16 -3.94
CA ARG A 46 19.43 8.16 -3.06
C ARG A 46 19.73 6.73 -3.48
N VAL A 47 19.76 6.45 -4.78
CA VAL A 47 20.16 5.15 -5.31
C VAL A 47 21.60 4.81 -4.94
N ALA A 48 22.52 5.78 -5.05
CA ALA A 48 23.91 5.60 -4.62
C ALA A 48 24.00 5.24 -3.13
N GLU A 49 23.32 5.98 -2.25
CA GLU A 49 23.27 5.66 -0.81
C GLU A 49 22.71 4.26 -0.53
N ILE A 50 21.64 3.86 -1.23
CA ILE A 50 21.03 2.53 -1.09
C ILE A 50 22.03 1.45 -1.49
N ASN A 51 22.77 1.66 -2.59
CA ASN A 51 23.77 0.72 -3.06
C ASN A 51 24.96 0.63 -2.10
N ASP A 52 25.40 1.76 -1.53
CA ASP A 52 26.49 1.77 -0.55
C ASP A 52 26.11 1.00 0.73
N LEU A 53 24.88 1.17 1.23
CA LEU A 53 24.37 0.40 2.37
C LEU A 53 24.32 -1.09 2.07
N LYS A 54 23.81 -1.48 0.89
CA LYS A 54 23.79 -2.88 0.44
C LYS A 54 25.20 -3.47 0.34
N ALA A 55 26.16 -2.74 -0.23
CA ALA A 55 27.54 -3.18 -0.36
C ALA A 55 28.22 -3.37 1.01
N GLN A 56 27.82 -2.60 2.01
CA GLN A 56 28.26 -2.75 3.40
C GLN A 56 27.52 -3.86 4.17
N GLY A 57 26.53 -4.52 3.56
CA GLY A 57 25.71 -5.53 4.23
C GLY A 57 24.74 -4.95 5.27
N GLN A 58 24.49 -3.64 5.25
CA GLN A 58 23.55 -2.99 6.16
C GLN A 58 22.11 -3.12 5.64
N PRO A 59 21.11 -3.24 6.53
CA PRO A 59 19.71 -3.17 6.12
C PRO A 59 19.41 -1.76 5.59
N VAL A 60 18.78 -1.69 4.42
CA VAL A 60 18.29 -0.42 3.87
C VAL A 60 16.96 0.00 4.51
N TRP A 61 16.18 -1.01 4.93
CA TRP A 61 14.95 -0.79 5.68
C TRP A 61 15.28 -0.39 7.10
N PRO A 62 14.71 0.71 7.62
CA PRO A 62 14.78 1.05 9.04
C PRO A 62 14.16 -0.07 9.87
N ILE A 63 14.91 -0.56 10.86
CA ILE A 63 14.48 -1.63 11.76
C ILE A 63 14.15 -1.04 13.13
N ILE A 64 12.89 -1.19 13.55
CA ILE A 64 12.36 -0.66 14.81
C ILE A 64 11.98 -1.84 15.70
N PRO A 65 12.64 -2.02 16.86
CA PRO A 65 12.16 -2.97 17.86
C PRO A 65 10.81 -2.52 18.43
N PHE A 66 9.81 -3.40 18.47
CA PHE A 66 8.50 -3.05 19.02
C PHE A 66 8.57 -2.61 20.49
N SER A 67 9.51 -3.14 21.28
CA SER A 67 9.73 -2.73 22.66
C SER A 67 10.00 -1.22 22.78
N GLU A 68 10.83 -0.66 21.90
CA GLU A 68 11.12 0.78 21.88
C GLU A 68 9.91 1.59 21.44
N LEU A 69 9.12 1.06 20.50
CA LEU A 69 7.87 1.68 20.04
C LEU A 69 6.84 1.73 21.16
N ALA A 70 6.62 0.61 21.85
CA ALA A 70 5.66 0.47 22.94
C ALA A 70 6.03 1.36 24.15
N MET A 71 7.31 1.58 24.41
CA MET A 71 7.79 2.49 25.46
C MET A 71 7.81 3.97 25.02
N GLY A 72 7.55 4.28 23.74
CA GLY A 72 7.60 5.65 23.22
C GLY A 72 9.02 6.20 23.02
N ASN A 73 10.03 5.34 22.94
CA ASN A 73 11.46 5.69 22.93
C ASN A 73 12.08 5.76 21.52
N ILE A 74 11.26 5.83 20.47
CA ILE A 74 11.77 5.94 19.09
C ILE A 74 12.43 7.30 18.86
N SER A 75 13.73 7.28 18.59
CA SER A 75 14.55 8.46 18.37
C SER A 75 14.12 9.27 17.14
N ASP A 76 14.41 10.57 17.14
CA ASP A 76 14.20 11.45 15.98
C ASP A 76 14.99 11.00 14.76
N ALA A 77 16.19 10.42 14.95
CA ALA A 77 16.99 9.87 13.87
C ALA A 77 16.27 8.71 13.17
N THR A 78 15.69 7.78 13.94
CA THR A 78 14.90 6.66 13.41
C THR A 78 13.64 7.17 12.70
N ARG A 79 12.93 8.15 13.27
CA ARG A 79 11.78 8.78 12.61
C ARG A 79 12.17 9.42 11.28
N ALA A 80 13.29 10.15 11.25
CA ALA A 80 13.82 10.76 10.03
C ALA A 80 14.24 9.70 8.99
N GLU A 81 14.79 8.57 9.43
CA GLU A 81 15.18 7.47 8.55
C GLU A 81 13.95 6.79 7.91
N VAL A 82 12.89 6.53 8.67
CA VAL A 82 11.61 6.04 8.12
C VAL A 82 11.05 7.03 7.12
N LYS A 83 11.10 8.34 7.42
CA LYS A 83 10.67 9.38 6.47
C LYS A 83 11.53 9.40 5.20
N ARG A 84 12.84 9.20 5.35
CA ARG A 84 13.80 9.17 4.24
C ARG A 84 13.60 7.96 3.33
N ARG A 85 13.29 6.80 3.90
CA ARG A 85 13.19 5.51 3.20
C ARG A 85 11.76 5.15 2.79
N GLY A 86 10.75 5.81 3.35
CA GLY A 86 9.35 5.53 3.05
C GLY A 86 8.89 4.15 3.52
N CYS A 87 9.65 3.46 4.37
CA CYS A 87 9.35 2.11 4.80
C CYS A 87 9.96 1.81 6.18
N ALA A 88 9.48 0.75 6.82
CA ALA A 88 9.97 0.30 8.12
C ALA A 88 9.68 -1.20 8.33
N VAL A 89 10.55 -1.86 9.10
CA VAL A 89 10.27 -3.16 9.73
C VAL A 89 10.08 -2.92 11.21
N ILE A 90 8.97 -3.42 11.77
CA ILE A 90 8.77 -3.49 13.22
C ILE A 90 9.06 -4.92 13.66
N LYS A 91 10.21 -5.11 14.32
CA LYS A 91 10.67 -6.42 14.80
C LYS A 91 9.98 -6.79 16.11
N GLY A 92 9.51 -8.04 16.20
CA GLY A 92 8.77 -8.53 17.35
C GLY A 92 7.50 -7.72 17.62
N HIS A 93 6.82 -7.25 16.56
CA HIS A 93 5.55 -6.53 16.69
C HIS A 93 4.53 -7.37 17.47
N PHE A 94 4.49 -8.66 17.18
CA PHE A 94 3.80 -9.65 17.98
C PHE A 94 4.77 -10.73 18.47
N PRO A 95 4.51 -11.34 19.64
CA PRO A 95 5.20 -12.56 20.04
C PRO A 95 5.11 -13.64 18.96
N ARG A 96 6.24 -14.28 18.68
CA ARG A 96 6.33 -15.31 17.63
C ARG A 96 5.32 -16.45 17.83
N GLU A 97 5.13 -16.88 19.08
CA GLU A 97 4.15 -17.92 19.42
C GLU A 97 2.72 -17.52 19.06
N GLN A 98 2.35 -16.25 19.28
CA GLN A 98 1.04 -15.73 18.91
C GLN A 98 0.85 -15.72 17.40
N ALA A 99 1.87 -15.29 16.64
CA ALA A 99 1.82 -15.27 15.19
C ALA A 99 1.69 -16.68 14.58
N LEU A 100 2.42 -17.65 15.10
CA LEU A 100 2.31 -19.05 14.67
C LEU A 100 0.97 -19.68 15.06
N ALA A 101 0.45 -19.37 16.26
CA ALA A 101 -0.87 -19.81 16.67
C ALA A 101 -1.97 -19.21 15.78
N TRP A 102 -1.83 -17.94 15.38
CA TRP A 102 -2.69 -17.34 14.38
C TRP A 102 -2.60 -18.07 13.05
N ASP A 103 -1.40 -18.37 12.54
CA ASP A 103 -1.22 -19.12 11.28
C ASP A 103 -1.94 -20.47 11.30
N GLN A 104 -1.76 -21.24 12.38
CA GLN A 104 -2.46 -22.51 12.57
C GLN A 104 -3.98 -22.31 12.64
N SER A 105 -4.47 -21.31 13.37
CA SER A 105 -5.91 -21.06 13.48
C SER A 105 -6.56 -20.68 12.14
N MET A 106 -5.82 -20.04 11.22
CA MET A 106 -6.31 -19.79 9.87
C MET A 106 -6.33 -21.05 9.02
N LEU A 107 -5.35 -21.95 9.16
CA LEU A 107 -5.41 -23.27 8.51
C LEU A 107 -6.64 -24.04 8.95
N ASP A 108 -6.88 -24.13 10.26
CA ASP A 108 -8.04 -24.82 10.81
C ASP A 108 -9.35 -24.16 10.37
N TYR A 109 -9.37 -22.82 10.24
CA TYR A 109 -10.53 -22.08 9.74
C TYR A 109 -10.82 -22.37 8.26
N LEU A 110 -9.79 -22.43 7.41
CA LEU A 110 -9.93 -22.77 5.99
C LEU A 110 -10.37 -24.23 5.80
N ASP A 111 -9.75 -25.16 6.53
CA ASP A 111 -10.02 -26.60 6.46
C ASP A 111 -11.43 -26.94 6.94
N LYS A 112 -11.83 -26.43 8.11
CA LYS A 112 -13.17 -26.64 8.66
C LYS A 112 -14.28 -26.18 7.72
N ASN A 113 -14.01 -25.15 6.92
CA ASN A 113 -14.95 -24.58 5.96
C ASN A 113 -14.70 -25.05 4.51
N HIS A 114 -13.88 -26.08 4.31
CA HIS A 114 -13.62 -26.75 3.03
C HIS A 114 -13.20 -25.77 1.92
N PHE A 115 -12.35 -24.80 2.24
CA PHE A 115 -12.03 -23.69 1.31
C PHE A 115 -11.47 -24.18 -0.04
N ASP A 116 -10.58 -25.18 -0.01
CA ASP A 116 -9.96 -25.72 -1.22
C ASP A 116 -10.97 -26.37 -2.18
N GLU A 117 -12.13 -26.82 -1.69
CA GLU A 117 -13.20 -27.41 -2.51
C GLU A 117 -14.10 -26.35 -3.17
N VAL A 118 -14.24 -25.19 -2.53
CA VAL A 118 -15.18 -24.14 -2.95
C VAL A 118 -14.51 -22.99 -3.70
N TYR A 119 -13.18 -22.87 -3.64
CA TYR A 119 -12.44 -21.79 -4.26
C TYR A 119 -12.49 -21.86 -5.80
N LYS A 120 -12.94 -20.77 -6.44
CA LYS A 120 -13.17 -20.71 -7.90
C LYS A 120 -12.05 -20.03 -8.69
N GLY A 121 -10.95 -19.66 -8.05
CA GLY A 121 -9.84 -18.89 -8.66
C GLY A 121 -9.96 -17.37 -8.44
N PRO A 122 -9.09 -16.56 -9.07
CA PRO A 122 -9.05 -15.11 -8.82
C PRO A 122 -10.35 -14.42 -9.26
N GLY A 123 -10.97 -13.67 -8.34
CA GLY A 123 -12.16 -12.86 -8.63
C GLY A 123 -11.92 -11.58 -9.43
N ASP A 124 -10.65 -11.20 -9.66
CA ASP A 124 -10.25 -9.96 -10.36
C ASP A 124 -9.08 -10.14 -11.35
N ASN A 125 -8.83 -9.11 -12.15
CA ASN A 125 -7.65 -8.99 -13.04
C ASN A 125 -6.89 -7.66 -12.76
N PHE A 126 -6.82 -7.26 -11.49
CA PHE A 126 -6.26 -5.96 -11.07
C PHE A 126 -4.78 -5.80 -11.49
N PHE A 127 -4.04 -6.90 -11.51
CA PHE A 127 -2.62 -6.97 -11.85
C PHE A 127 -2.32 -7.25 -13.34
N GLY A 128 -3.30 -7.16 -14.23
CA GLY A 128 -3.15 -7.54 -15.65
C GLY A 128 -2.14 -6.73 -16.46
N THR A 129 -1.65 -5.60 -15.94
CA THR A 129 -0.58 -4.77 -16.52
C THR A 129 0.82 -5.24 -16.13
N LEU A 130 0.94 -6.17 -15.17
CA LEU A 130 2.22 -6.69 -14.70
C LEU A 130 2.60 -7.97 -15.45
N SER A 131 3.90 -8.13 -15.76
CA SER A 131 4.44 -9.35 -16.36
C SER A 131 4.29 -10.58 -15.44
N ALA A 132 4.26 -10.34 -14.12
CA ALA A 132 3.91 -11.31 -13.08
C ALA A 132 2.64 -10.83 -12.36
N SER A 133 1.54 -11.56 -12.50
CA SER A 133 0.17 -11.11 -12.15
C SER A 133 -0.64 -12.07 -11.27
N ARG A 134 -0.05 -13.18 -10.80
CA ARG A 134 -0.76 -14.22 -10.02
C ARG A 134 -0.09 -14.50 -8.67
N PRO A 135 -0.30 -13.66 -7.66
CA PRO A 135 0.08 -13.98 -6.28
C PRO A 135 -0.92 -14.97 -5.64
N GLU A 136 -0.46 -15.84 -4.75
CA GLU A 136 -1.30 -16.78 -3.96
C GLU A 136 -2.02 -16.03 -2.83
N ILE A 137 -3.03 -15.23 -3.19
CA ILE A 137 -3.83 -14.41 -2.27
C ILE A 137 -5.19 -15.09 -2.05
N TYR A 138 -5.54 -15.30 -0.79
CA TYR A 138 -6.80 -15.92 -0.38
C TYR A 138 -7.81 -14.81 -0.04
N PRO A 139 -9.01 -14.80 -0.66
CA PRO A 139 -10.07 -13.81 -0.44
C PRO A 139 -10.86 -14.09 0.85
N VAL A 140 -10.15 -14.11 1.98
CA VAL A 140 -10.67 -14.37 3.32
C VAL A 140 -10.34 -13.18 4.21
N TYR A 141 -11.30 -12.71 5.00
CA TYR A 141 -11.31 -11.40 5.63
C TYR A 141 -11.62 -11.44 7.13
N TRP A 142 -12.38 -12.42 7.61
CA TRP A 142 -13.06 -12.38 8.91
C TRP A 142 -12.65 -13.49 9.88
N SER A 143 -11.50 -14.15 9.64
CA SER A 143 -10.95 -15.09 10.62
C SER A 143 -10.67 -14.41 11.96
N GLN A 144 -10.70 -15.18 13.05
CA GLN A 144 -10.36 -14.66 14.37
C GLN A 144 -8.93 -14.09 14.42
N ALA A 145 -7.97 -14.75 13.77
CA ALA A 145 -6.59 -14.27 13.66
C ALA A 145 -6.51 -12.87 13.05
N GLN A 146 -7.13 -12.67 11.88
CA GLN A 146 -7.12 -11.38 11.20
C GLN A 146 -7.73 -10.28 12.06
N MET A 147 -8.92 -10.52 12.61
CA MET A 147 -9.63 -9.48 13.36
C MET A 147 -8.98 -9.20 14.72
N GLN A 148 -8.46 -10.21 15.42
CA GLN A 148 -7.69 -10.01 16.65
C GLN A 148 -6.43 -9.19 16.41
N ALA A 149 -5.64 -9.50 15.37
CA ALA A 149 -4.45 -8.73 15.03
C ALA A 149 -4.80 -7.26 14.70
N ARG A 150 -5.88 -7.03 13.93
CA ARG A 150 -6.33 -5.68 13.55
C ARG A 150 -6.78 -4.82 14.74
N GLN A 151 -7.44 -5.42 15.73
CA GLN A 151 -7.94 -4.68 16.90
C GLN A 151 -7.00 -4.75 18.12
N SER A 152 -5.82 -5.36 17.97
CA SER A 152 -4.84 -5.48 19.06
C SER A 152 -4.31 -4.10 19.50
N GLU A 153 -3.88 -3.99 20.74
CA GLU A 153 -3.30 -2.75 21.28
C GLU A 153 -1.96 -2.46 20.61
N GLU A 154 -1.17 -3.50 20.34
CA GLU A 154 0.12 -3.44 19.66
C GLU A 154 -0.03 -2.84 18.25
N MET A 155 -1.04 -3.29 17.50
CA MET A 155 -1.36 -2.72 16.19
C MET A 155 -1.77 -1.25 16.29
N ALA A 156 -2.58 -0.89 17.29
CA ALA A 156 -2.99 0.50 17.51
C ALA A 156 -1.78 1.41 17.79
N LEU A 157 -0.81 0.94 18.59
CA LEU A 157 0.45 1.65 18.87
C LEU A 157 1.27 1.84 17.59
N ALA A 158 1.47 0.78 16.80
CA ALA A 158 2.22 0.86 15.54
C ALA A 158 1.55 1.80 14.52
N GLN A 159 0.24 1.69 14.33
CA GLN A 159 -0.51 2.55 13.42
C GLN A 159 -0.46 4.03 13.86
N SER A 160 -0.64 4.31 15.16
CA SER A 160 -0.51 5.69 15.69
C SER A 160 0.89 6.25 15.44
N PHE A 161 1.94 5.48 15.74
CA PHE A 161 3.33 5.87 15.49
C PHE A 161 3.57 6.22 14.01
N LEU A 162 3.14 5.36 13.09
CA LEU A 162 3.32 5.55 11.64
C LEU A 162 2.54 6.76 11.14
N ASN A 163 1.28 6.91 11.54
CA ASN A 163 0.44 8.05 11.17
C ASN A 163 1.03 9.38 11.64
N ARG A 164 1.74 9.39 12.78
CA ARG A 164 2.39 10.59 13.34
C ARG A 164 3.65 11.03 12.61
N LEU A 165 4.16 10.26 11.64
CA LEU A 165 5.27 10.68 10.77
C LEU A 165 4.84 11.71 9.72
N TRP A 166 3.54 11.80 9.47
CA TRP A 166 2.92 12.71 8.51
C TRP A 166 2.70 14.10 9.10
N GLN A 167 2.79 15.13 8.26
CA GLN A 167 2.27 16.46 8.58
C GLN A 167 0.73 16.43 8.47
N VAL A 168 0.06 16.28 9.62
CA VAL A 168 -1.39 16.10 9.69
C VAL A 168 -2.16 17.43 9.68
N GLU A 169 -1.52 18.52 10.07
CA GLU A 169 -2.09 19.86 10.08
C GLU A 169 -1.48 20.72 8.96
N HIS A 170 -2.34 21.30 8.13
CA HIS A 170 -1.95 22.19 7.04
C HIS A 170 -3.10 23.17 6.78
N ASP A 171 -2.80 24.45 6.55
CA ASP A 171 -3.79 25.53 6.31
C ASP A 171 -4.91 25.61 7.37
N GLY A 172 -4.56 25.42 8.64
CA GLY A 172 -5.52 25.47 9.76
C GLY A 172 -6.52 24.30 9.78
N LYS A 173 -6.35 23.29 8.92
CA LYS A 173 -7.14 22.06 8.89
C LYS A 173 -6.30 20.89 9.37
N ARG A 174 -6.88 20.09 10.27
CA ARG A 174 -6.38 18.75 10.61
C ARG A 174 -6.97 17.74 9.62
N TRP A 175 -6.12 17.08 8.84
CA TRP A 175 -6.55 16.22 7.73
C TRP A 175 -7.08 14.86 8.18
N PHE A 176 -6.54 14.32 9.28
CA PHE A 176 -7.02 13.09 9.89
C PHE A 176 -6.65 13.03 11.39
N ASN A 177 -7.24 12.09 12.12
CA ASN A 177 -6.80 11.73 13.46
C ASN A 177 -5.75 10.61 13.34
N PRO A 178 -4.47 10.84 13.70
CA PRO A 178 -3.42 9.85 13.58
C PRO A 178 -3.53 8.73 14.62
N ASP A 179 -4.25 8.95 15.73
CA ASP A 179 -4.28 8.02 16.88
C ASP A 179 -5.35 6.94 16.81
N ILE A 180 -6.19 6.99 15.78
CA ILE A 180 -7.21 5.98 15.53
C ILE A 180 -7.11 5.65 14.05
N SER A 181 -6.89 4.38 13.71
CA SER A 181 -7.08 3.89 12.34
C SER A 181 -8.36 3.10 12.26
N ILE A 182 -8.99 3.10 11.07
CA ILE A 182 -10.16 2.26 10.82
C ILE A 182 -9.75 0.79 10.69
N ILE A 183 -10.67 -0.13 10.93
CA ILE A 183 -10.50 -1.51 10.48
C ILE A 183 -10.69 -1.51 8.96
N TYR A 184 -9.60 -1.70 8.23
CA TYR A 184 -9.62 -2.00 6.80
C TYR A 184 -9.43 -3.53 6.62
N PRO A 185 -10.50 -4.29 6.39
CA PRO A 185 -10.40 -5.74 6.19
C PRO A 185 -9.78 -6.03 4.83
N ASP A 186 -8.65 -6.73 4.84
CA ASP A 186 -7.91 -7.13 3.64
C ASP A 186 -7.62 -8.64 3.70
N ARG A 187 -7.19 -9.17 2.58
CA ARG A 187 -6.92 -10.58 2.29
C ARG A 187 -5.74 -11.11 3.10
N ILE A 188 -5.45 -12.39 2.93
CA ILE A 188 -4.19 -13.01 3.38
C ILE A 188 -3.43 -13.55 2.17
N ARG A 189 -2.10 -13.70 2.31
CA ARG A 189 -1.30 -14.47 1.37
C ARG A 189 -0.83 -15.73 2.07
N ARG A 190 -0.97 -16.87 1.42
CA ARG A 190 -0.42 -18.14 1.90
C ARG A 190 0.40 -18.76 0.80
N ARG A 191 1.63 -19.18 1.11
CA ARG A 191 2.55 -19.82 0.15
C ARG A 191 3.24 -21.00 0.83
N PRO A 192 2.84 -22.26 0.55
CA PRO A 192 3.47 -23.43 1.15
C PRO A 192 4.91 -23.64 0.66
N PRO A 193 5.71 -24.45 1.39
CA PRO A 193 6.97 -24.96 0.86
C PRO A 193 6.76 -25.69 -0.47
N GLY A 194 7.70 -25.52 -1.41
CA GLY A 194 7.63 -26.06 -2.76
C GLY A 194 6.91 -25.16 -3.78
N THR A 195 6.28 -24.05 -3.35
CA THR A 195 5.67 -23.08 -4.26
C THR A 195 6.67 -22.55 -5.30
N THR A 196 6.23 -22.47 -6.55
CA THR A 196 6.92 -21.76 -7.64
C THR A 196 6.01 -20.66 -8.15
N SER A 197 6.51 -19.41 -8.15
CA SER A 197 5.72 -18.24 -8.52
C SER A 197 6.57 -17.25 -9.31
N LYS A 198 5.93 -16.58 -10.28
CA LYS A 198 6.54 -15.45 -11.00
C LYS A 198 6.63 -14.18 -10.14
N GLY A 199 6.03 -14.18 -8.94
CA GLY A 199 5.97 -13.02 -8.07
C GLY A 199 4.91 -12.01 -8.50
N LEU A 200 5.18 -10.74 -8.21
CA LEU A 200 4.32 -9.60 -8.55
C LEU A 200 5.21 -8.46 -9.07
N GLY A 201 4.89 -7.92 -10.25
CA GLY A 201 5.67 -6.83 -10.86
C GLY A 201 5.70 -5.55 -10.00
N ALA A 202 6.68 -4.69 -10.24
CA ALA A 202 6.80 -3.42 -9.53
C ALA A 202 5.62 -2.50 -9.88
N HIS A 203 4.98 -1.95 -8.85
CA HIS A 203 3.81 -1.08 -9.01
C HIS A 203 3.62 -0.16 -7.79
N THR A 204 2.69 0.78 -7.94
CA THR A 204 2.09 1.51 -6.82
C THR A 204 0.57 1.33 -6.84
N ASP A 205 -0.04 1.23 -5.67
CA ASP A 205 -1.50 1.22 -5.51
C ASP A 205 -2.05 2.64 -5.35
N SER A 206 -3.24 2.77 -4.75
CA SER A 206 -3.86 4.04 -4.38
C SER A 206 -4.15 4.93 -5.59
N GLY A 207 -4.65 4.33 -6.68
CA GLY A 207 -4.94 4.99 -7.95
C GLY A 207 -3.78 4.97 -8.94
N ALA A 208 -4.13 5.04 -10.22
CA ALA A 208 -3.18 5.10 -11.32
C ALA A 208 -3.45 6.35 -12.17
N LEU A 209 -4.42 6.29 -13.10
CA LEU A 209 -4.79 7.41 -13.96
C LEU A 209 -5.22 8.65 -13.16
N GLU A 210 -5.88 8.43 -12.03
CA GLU A 210 -6.33 9.43 -11.07
C GLU A 210 -5.18 10.34 -10.62
N ARG A 211 -3.95 9.83 -10.53
CA ARG A 211 -2.80 10.63 -10.06
C ARG A 211 -2.51 11.84 -10.95
N TRP A 212 -2.91 11.78 -12.22
CA TRP A 212 -2.85 12.92 -13.14
C TRP A 212 -4.19 13.64 -13.28
N LEU A 213 -5.31 12.91 -13.36
CA LEU A 213 -6.59 13.50 -13.76
C LEU A 213 -7.45 14.00 -12.59
N LEU A 214 -7.26 13.50 -11.37
CA LEU A 214 -8.13 13.85 -10.24
C LEU A 214 -7.79 15.24 -9.68
N PRO A 215 -8.79 16.12 -9.45
CA PRO A 215 -8.53 17.44 -8.84
C PRO A 215 -7.86 17.38 -7.47
N ALA A 216 -8.15 16.36 -6.66
CA ALA A 216 -7.48 16.15 -5.38
C ALA A 216 -5.99 15.84 -5.57
N TYR A 217 -5.64 14.95 -6.52
CA TYR A 217 -4.24 14.64 -6.79
C TYR A 217 -3.46 15.79 -7.43
N GLN A 218 -4.11 16.62 -8.25
CA GLN A 218 -3.49 17.87 -8.73
C GLN A 218 -3.08 18.80 -7.58
N ARG A 219 -3.82 18.79 -6.46
CA ARG A 219 -3.45 19.54 -5.25
C ARG A 219 -2.38 18.83 -4.42
N VAL A 220 -2.47 17.51 -4.25
CA VAL A 220 -1.44 16.70 -3.55
C VAL A 220 -0.07 16.88 -4.22
N PHE A 221 -0.03 16.86 -5.55
CA PHE A 221 1.20 16.92 -6.33
C PHE A 221 1.43 18.29 -6.98
N ALA A 222 0.85 19.36 -6.43
CA ALA A 222 0.92 20.71 -7.02
C ALA A 222 2.37 21.15 -7.27
N SER A 223 3.26 20.93 -6.30
CA SER A 223 4.70 21.26 -6.43
C SER A 223 5.43 20.41 -7.48
N VAL A 224 4.94 19.21 -7.78
CA VAL A 224 5.49 18.40 -8.88
C VAL A 224 5.03 18.97 -10.22
N PHE A 225 3.73 19.23 -10.35
CA PHE A 225 3.11 19.68 -11.60
C PHE A 225 3.32 21.17 -11.91
N ASN A 226 3.94 21.96 -11.03
CA ASN A 226 4.37 23.33 -11.31
C ASN A 226 5.90 23.48 -11.47
N GLY A 227 6.65 22.38 -11.39
CA GLY A 227 8.11 22.35 -11.56
C GLY A 227 8.93 22.64 -10.30
N ASN A 228 8.31 23.00 -9.17
CA ASN A 228 8.97 23.19 -7.87
C ASN A 228 9.13 21.87 -7.11
N VAL A 229 9.70 20.85 -7.76
CA VAL A 229 9.76 19.47 -7.26
C VAL A 229 10.44 19.33 -5.88
N GLU A 230 11.34 20.25 -5.52
CA GLU A 230 12.02 20.28 -4.22
C GLU A 230 11.09 20.65 -3.06
N GLN A 231 9.96 21.29 -3.34
CA GLN A 231 8.95 21.65 -2.34
C GLN A 231 7.93 20.54 -2.11
N TYR A 232 7.94 19.48 -2.92
CA TYR A 232 7.08 18.33 -2.71
C TYR A 232 7.55 17.54 -1.47
N ASP A 233 6.67 17.45 -0.47
CA ASP A 233 6.84 16.58 0.69
C ASP A 233 5.90 15.36 0.57
N PRO A 234 6.43 14.14 0.40
CA PRO A 234 5.62 12.92 0.42
C PRO A 234 4.75 12.79 1.68
N TRP A 235 5.23 13.33 2.80
CA TRP A 235 4.63 13.23 4.13
C TRP A 235 3.60 14.30 4.45
N ASN A 236 3.25 15.17 3.50
CA ASN A 236 2.14 16.11 3.66
C ASN A 236 0.81 15.41 3.42
N ALA A 237 -0.08 15.44 4.43
CA ALA A 237 -1.40 14.82 4.37
C ALA A 237 -2.40 15.59 3.49
N ALA A 238 -2.09 16.85 3.15
CA ALA A 238 -3.00 17.76 2.49
C ALA A 238 -3.65 17.13 1.25
N HIS A 239 -4.98 17.20 1.18
CA HIS A 239 -5.84 16.72 0.08
C HIS A 239 -5.86 15.21 -0.18
N ARG A 240 -5.00 14.40 0.45
CA ARG A 240 -4.97 12.94 0.23
C ARG A 240 -6.27 12.24 0.65
N THR A 241 -6.94 12.75 1.68
CA THR A 241 -8.24 12.25 2.14
C THR A 241 -9.41 12.65 1.23
N GLU A 242 -9.18 13.47 0.21
CA GLU A 242 -10.19 13.96 -0.73
C GLU A 242 -10.11 13.23 -2.09
N VAL A 243 -9.14 12.31 -2.26
CA VAL A 243 -9.01 11.46 -3.44
C VAL A 243 -10.06 10.36 -3.38
N GLU A 244 -10.82 10.16 -4.44
CA GLU A 244 -11.69 9.00 -4.65
C GLU A 244 -11.27 8.29 -5.93
N GLU A 245 -10.82 7.03 -5.82
CA GLU A 245 -10.41 6.24 -6.99
C GLU A 245 -11.59 5.98 -7.92
N TYR A 246 -11.34 5.95 -9.22
CA TYR A 246 -12.36 5.63 -10.20
C TYR A 246 -12.90 4.22 -9.98
N THR A 247 -14.22 4.09 -10.04
CA THR A 247 -14.87 2.79 -9.93
C THR A 247 -14.92 2.14 -11.32
N VAL A 248 -14.30 0.98 -11.44
CA VAL A 248 -14.43 0.06 -12.59
C VAL A 248 -15.17 -1.17 -12.08
N ASP A 249 -16.15 -1.65 -12.85
CA ASP A 249 -17.04 -2.72 -12.41
C ASP A 249 -16.27 -3.97 -11.97
N ASN A 250 -16.68 -4.51 -10.82
CA ASN A 250 -16.12 -5.69 -10.14
C ASN A 250 -14.57 -5.77 -10.12
N THR A 251 -13.90 -4.62 -10.08
CA THR A 251 -12.43 -4.54 -10.02
C THR A 251 -12.01 -4.05 -8.65
N THR A 252 -10.95 -4.65 -8.08
CA THR A 252 -10.35 -4.17 -6.85
C THR A 252 -10.03 -2.68 -6.94
N LYS A 253 -10.39 -1.95 -5.89
CA LYS A 253 -10.03 -0.54 -5.68
C LYS A 253 -9.73 -0.31 -4.22
N CYS A 254 -9.09 0.81 -3.89
CA CYS A 254 -8.90 1.25 -2.52
C CYS A 254 -9.75 2.52 -2.28
N SER A 255 -10.93 2.36 -1.67
CA SER A 255 -11.81 3.50 -1.35
C SER A 255 -11.45 4.22 -0.05
N VAL A 256 -10.28 3.91 0.54
CA VAL A 256 -9.78 4.52 1.77
C VAL A 256 -8.47 5.27 1.55
N PHE A 257 -8.15 6.20 2.42
CA PHE A 257 -6.81 6.76 2.53
C PHE A 257 -5.96 5.91 3.48
N ARG A 258 -4.86 5.36 2.96
CA ARG A 258 -3.83 4.66 3.73
C ARG A 258 -2.60 5.55 3.80
N THR A 259 -2.08 5.79 4.99
CA THR A 259 -0.77 6.44 5.17
C THR A 259 0.34 5.44 4.82
N PHE A 260 0.19 4.22 5.34
CA PHE A 260 1.05 3.10 5.05
C PHE A 260 0.21 1.90 4.64
N GLN A 261 0.70 1.19 3.64
CA GLN A 261 0.38 -0.22 3.48
C GLN A 261 1.29 -1.03 4.39
N GLY A 262 0.90 -2.26 4.68
CA GLY A 262 1.68 -3.13 5.54
C GLY A 262 1.09 -4.52 5.68
N TRP A 263 1.90 -5.41 6.21
CA TRP A 263 1.45 -6.74 6.59
C TRP A 263 2.23 -7.28 7.78
N THR A 264 1.60 -8.23 8.48
CA THR A 264 2.19 -8.98 9.60
C THR A 264 2.59 -10.37 9.12
N ALA A 265 3.81 -10.78 9.44
CA ALA A 265 4.36 -12.09 9.13
C ALA A 265 3.72 -13.16 10.03
N LEU A 266 3.15 -14.19 9.42
CA LEU A 266 2.62 -15.36 10.12
C LEU A 266 3.59 -16.54 10.10
N SER A 267 4.57 -16.47 9.21
CA SER A 267 5.68 -17.42 9.10
C SER A 267 7.00 -16.65 9.06
N ASP A 268 8.09 -17.35 9.35
CA ASP A 268 9.44 -16.80 9.11
C ASP A 268 9.63 -16.60 7.60
N MET A 269 10.23 -15.47 7.21
CA MET A 269 10.48 -15.08 5.81
C MET A 269 11.97 -15.21 5.52
N LEU A 270 12.35 -16.31 4.88
CA LEU A 270 13.76 -16.62 4.61
C LEU A 270 14.28 -15.81 3.40
N PRO A 271 15.58 -15.43 3.40
CA PRO A 271 16.19 -14.73 2.27
C PRO A 271 15.98 -15.48 0.95
N GLY A 272 15.67 -14.73 -0.12
CA GLY A 272 15.53 -15.27 -1.48
C GLY A 272 14.24 -16.05 -1.76
N GLN A 273 13.33 -16.19 -0.80
CA GLN A 273 12.12 -17.01 -0.95
C GLN A 273 10.93 -16.23 -1.57
N GLY A 274 11.19 -15.44 -2.61
CA GLY A 274 10.19 -14.60 -3.27
C GLY A 274 9.62 -13.53 -2.35
N LEU A 275 10.49 -12.68 -1.80
CA LEU A 275 10.16 -11.68 -0.77
C LEU A 275 9.64 -10.36 -1.37
N LEU A 276 8.99 -9.57 -0.51
CA LEU A 276 8.63 -8.18 -0.81
C LEU A 276 9.89 -7.37 -1.11
N HIS A 277 9.87 -6.60 -2.18
CA HIS A 277 10.84 -5.55 -2.47
C HIS A 277 10.13 -4.20 -2.50
N VAL A 278 10.86 -3.14 -2.13
CA VAL A 278 10.43 -1.75 -2.29
C VAL A 278 11.51 -0.93 -2.97
N VAL A 279 11.12 0.20 -3.55
CA VAL A 279 12.05 1.31 -3.84
C VAL A 279 11.99 2.27 -2.65
N PRO A 280 13.00 2.29 -1.75
CA PRO A 280 12.94 3.03 -0.48
C PRO A 280 13.26 4.52 -0.68
N ILE A 281 12.49 5.17 -1.55
CA ILE A 281 12.56 6.57 -1.97
C ILE A 281 11.11 7.06 -2.14
N PRO A 282 10.43 7.54 -1.08
CA PRO A 282 9.03 7.95 -1.17
C PRO A 282 8.80 9.09 -2.18
N GLU A 283 9.81 9.94 -2.42
CA GLU A 283 9.78 10.99 -3.43
C GLU A 283 9.86 10.48 -4.89
N ALA A 284 10.06 9.17 -5.11
CA ALA A 284 10.05 8.56 -6.44
C ALA A 284 8.72 8.75 -7.20
N MET A 285 7.62 9.03 -6.50
CA MET A 285 6.35 9.38 -7.12
C MET A 285 6.47 10.60 -8.04
N ALA A 286 7.29 11.60 -7.69
CA ALA A 286 7.51 12.75 -8.57
C ALA A 286 8.13 12.34 -9.93
N TYR A 287 9.02 11.34 -9.93
CA TYR A 287 9.62 10.82 -11.16
C TYR A 287 8.56 10.12 -12.01
N ILE A 288 7.73 9.30 -11.38
CA ILE A 288 6.61 8.60 -12.05
C ILE A 288 5.67 9.60 -12.70
N LEU A 289 5.33 10.69 -12.00
CA LEU A 289 4.37 11.68 -12.49
C LEU A 289 4.89 12.49 -13.68
N LEU A 290 6.18 12.82 -13.69
CA LEU A 290 6.82 13.60 -14.76
C LEU A 290 7.26 12.73 -15.95
N ARG A 291 7.54 11.43 -15.75
CA ARG A 291 8.05 10.54 -16.80
C ARG A 291 7.19 10.50 -18.07
N PRO A 292 5.84 10.44 -18.00
CA PRO A 292 5.00 10.49 -19.19
C PRO A 292 4.97 11.82 -19.93
N LEU A 293 5.45 12.91 -19.29
CA LEU A 293 5.44 14.25 -19.87
C LEU A 293 6.67 14.53 -20.75
N LEU A 294 7.65 13.64 -20.78
CA LEU A 294 8.78 13.71 -21.71
C LEU A 294 8.31 13.50 -23.16
N ASP A 295 9.18 13.81 -24.12
CA ASP A 295 8.88 13.82 -25.56
C ASP A 295 8.99 12.44 -26.22
N ASP A 296 9.57 11.46 -25.53
CA ASP A 296 9.73 10.08 -25.98
C ASP A 296 8.53 9.17 -25.62
N VAL A 297 7.51 9.70 -24.95
CA VAL A 297 6.29 8.98 -24.58
C VAL A 297 5.13 9.39 -25.49
N PRO A 298 4.39 8.44 -26.11
CA PRO A 298 3.25 8.77 -26.95
C PRO A 298 2.24 9.71 -26.26
N GLU A 299 1.68 10.65 -27.02
CA GLU A 299 0.85 11.75 -26.49
C GLU A 299 -0.38 11.29 -25.70
N ASP A 300 -0.90 10.11 -26.00
CA ASP A 300 -2.09 9.52 -25.37
C ASP A 300 -1.78 8.38 -24.39
N GLU A 301 -0.51 8.20 -24.01
CA GLU A 301 -0.06 7.15 -23.11
C GLU A 301 0.57 7.68 -21.81
N LEU A 302 0.41 6.89 -20.74
CA LEU A 302 1.02 7.14 -19.44
C LEU A 302 1.89 5.95 -19.01
N CYS A 303 2.88 5.59 -19.83
CA CYS A 303 3.89 4.57 -19.51
C CYS A 303 3.31 3.22 -19.05
N GLY A 304 2.17 2.79 -19.61
CA GLY A 304 1.48 1.53 -19.27
C GLY A 304 0.31 1.65 -18.29
N VAL A 305 0.02 2.83 -17.73
CA VAL A 305 -1.18 3.07 -16.93
C VAL A 305 -2.44 2.81 -17.75
N ALA A 306 -3.40 2.11 -17.14
CA ALA A 306 -4.72 1.84 -17.70
C ALA A 306 -5.80 1.94 -16.60
N PRO A 307 -7.04 2.36 -16.93
CA PRO A 307 -8.15 2.35 -15.98
C PRO A 307 -8.40 0.96 -15.36
N GLY A 308 -8.67 0.92 -14.05
CA GLY A 308 -8.97 -0.33 -13.34
C GLY A 308 -7.77 -1.29 -13.25
N ARG A 309 -6.55 -0.76 -13.28
CA ARG A 309 -5.30 -1.51 -13.14
C ARG A 309 -4.34 -0.74 -12.22
N VAL A 310 -3.46 -1.46 -11.54
CA VAL A 310 -2.34 -0.86 -10.81
C VAL A 310 -1.45 -0.02 -11.74
N LEU A 311 -0.78 1.00 -11.19
CA LEU A 311 0.21 1.79 -11.91
C LEU A 311 1.50 0.95 -12.04
N PRO A 312 1.91 0.54 -13.25
CA PRO A 312 3.07 -0.31 -13.43
C PRO A 312 4.38 0.48 -13.42
N ILE A 313 5.42 -0.11 -12.82
CA ILE A 313 6.80 0.36 -12.88
C ILE A 313 7.63 -0.69 -13.60
N SER A 314 8.51 -0.25 -14.49
CA SER A 314 9.27 -1.11 -15.39
C SER A 314 10.63 -0.52 -15.72
N GLU A 315 11.58 -1.37 -16.10
CA GLU A 315 12.91 -0.96 -16.57
C GLU A 315 12.83 -0.11 -17.84
N GLN A 316 11.83 -0.33 -18.70
CA GLN A 316 11.62 0.44 -19.92
C GLN A 316 11.38 1.93 -19.63
N TRP A 317 10.50 2.22 -18.67
CA TRP A 317 10.09 3.60 -18.39
C TRP A 317 10.79 4.21 -17.18
N HIS A 318 11.21 3.38 -16.22
CA HIS A 318 11.69 3.81 -14.91
C HIS A 318 13.01 3.11 -14.50
N PRO A 319 14.04 3.06 -15.37
CA PRO A 319 15.25 2.28 -15.10
C PRO A 319 15.97 2.72 -13.81
N LEU A 320 16.02 4.03 -13.54
CA LEU A 320 16.63 4.59 -12.33
C LEU A 320 15.92 4.10 -11.05
N LEU A 321 14.59 4.00 -11.09
CA LEU A 321 13.81 3.53 -9.94
C LEU A 321 13.95 2.01 -9.76
N MET A 322 13.98 1.25 -10.86
CA MET A 322 14.17 -0.20 -10.80
C MET A 322 15.54 -0.58 -10.21
N ALA A 323 16.58 0.21 -10.48
CA ALA A 323 17.91 0.03 -9.88
C ALA A 323 17.91 0.17 -8.35
N ALA A 324 16.88 0.80 -7.76
CA ALA A 324 16.75 1.03 -6.33
C ALA A 324 16.01 -0.10 -5.58
N LEU A 325 15.43 -1.07 -6.30
CA LEU A 325 14.64 -2.14 -5.68
C LEU A 325 15.45 -2.88 -4.62
N THR A 326 14.84 -3.05 -3.45
CA THR A 326 15.50 -3.60 -2.27
C THR A 326 14.55 -4.52 -1.51
N SER A 327 14.96 -5.77 -1.30
CA SER A 327 14.20 -6.74 -0.50
C SER A 327 14.03 -6.25 0.92
N ILE A 328 12.92 -6.65 1.56
CA ILE A 328 12.87 -6.73 3.03
C ILE A 328 14.05 -7.58 3.56
N PRO A 329 14.54 -7.30 4.78
CA PRO A 329 15.42 -8.23 5.48
C PRO A 329 14.67 -9.55 5.78
N PRO A 330 15.40 -10.60 6.18
CA PRO A 330 14.76 -11.79 6.75
C PRO A 330 13.89 -11.41 7.95
N LEU A 331 12.74 -12.07 8.07
CA LEU A 331 11.79 -11.81 9.15
C LEU A 331 11.50 -13.10 9.92
N GLU A 332 11.12 -12.96 11.18
CA GLU A 332 10.49 -14.02 11.95
C GLU A 332 8.97 -13.80 12.01
N ALA A 333 8.21 -14.87 12.24
CA ALA A 333 6.78 -14.76 12.49
C ALA A 333 6.51 -13.80 13.66
N GLY A 334 5.55 -12.89 13.49
CA GLY A 334 5.24 -11.81 14.42
C GLY A 334 5.88 -10.46 14.06
N ASP A 335 6.88 -10.43 13.17
CA ASP A 335 7.35 -9.17 12.59
C ASP A 335 6.28 -8.54 11.68
N SER A 336 6.39 -7.24 11.45
CA SER A 336 5.56 -6.56 10.44
C SER A 336 6.39 -5.60 9.61
N VAL A 337 5.96 -5.37 8.37
CA VAL A 337 6.60 -4.42 7.46
C VAL A 337 5.60 -3.41 6.94
N TRP A 338 6.10 -2.20 6.67
CA TRP A 338 5.29 -1.04 6.35
C TRP A 338 5.95 -0.25 5.23
N TRP A 339 5.15 0.25 4.29
CA TRP A 339 5.62 1.18 3.26
C TRP A 339 4.59 2.28 3.00
N HIS A 340 5.09 3.49 2.81
CA HIS A 340 4.31 4.68 2.50
C HIS A 340 3.46 4.45 1.26
N CYS A 341 2.25 5.01 1.19
CA CYS A 341 1.26 4.69 0.15
C CYS A 341 1.70 4.97 -1.30
N ASP A 342 2.67 5.86 -1.50
CA ASP A 342 3.26 6.15 -2.82
C ASP A 342 4.53 5.33 -3.14
N VAL A 343 4.98 4.46 -2.24
CA VAL A 343 6.21 3.67 -2.45
C VAL A 343 5.98 2.52 -3.43
N ILE A 344 6.87 2.45 -4.43
CA ILE A 344 6.93 1.36 -5.40
C ILE A 344 7.30 0.07 -4.68
N HIS A 345 6.57 -1.00 -4.96
CA HIS A 345 6.85 -2.31 -4.37
C HIS A 345 6.53 -3.45 -5.33
N SER A 346 7.12 -4.61 -5.07
CA SER A 346 7.01 -5.83 -5.87
C SER A 346 7.18 -7.08 -4.99
N VAL A 347 6.89 -8.25 -5.53
CA VAL A 347 7.22 -9.53 -4.89
C VAL A 347 8.12 -10.29 -5.84
N ALA A 348 9.31 -10.66 -5.38
CA ALA A 348 10.27 -11.39 -6.20
C ALA A 348 9.73 -12.78 -6.62
N PRO A 349 10.13 -13.30 -7.79
CA PRO A 349 9.84 -14.68 -8.16
C PRO A 349 10.52 -15.67 -7.21
N VAL A 350 10.04 -16.90 -7.19
CA VAL A 350 10.65 -18.02 -6.48
C VAL A 350 10.44 -19.31 -7.27
N GLU A 351 11.40 -20.22 -7.18
CA GLU A 351 11.25 -21.62 -7.59
C GLU A 351 11.49 -22.50 -6.38
N ASN A 352 10.62 -23.49 -6.16
CA ASN A 352 10.71 -24.45 -5.04
C ASN A 352 10.99 -23.77 -3.69
N GLN A 353 10.08 -22.90 -3.27
CA GLN A 353 10.20 -22.12 -2.04
C GLN A 353 10.55 -22.97 -0.80
N GLN A 354 11.49 -22.49 0.00
CA GLN A 354 11.81 -23.03 1.31
C GLN A 354 11.01 -22.32 2.41
N GLY A 355 10.35 -23.10 3.26
CA GLY A 355 9.48 -22.55 4.31
C GLY A 355 8.18 -21.96 3.76
N TRP A 356 7.42 -21.29 4.63
CA TRP A 356 6.14 -20.67 4.30
C TRP A 356 6.31 -19.16 4.00
N GLY A 357 5.40 -18.62 3.19
CA GLY A 357 5.35 -17.19 2.84
C GLY A 357 4.06 -16.50 3.28
N ASN A 358 3.61 -16.78 4.52
CA ASN A 358 2.28 -16.43 5.03
C ASN A 358 2.24 -15.03 5.64
N VAL A 359 1.31 -14.18 5.18
CA VAL A 359 1.13 -12.81 5.72
C VAL A 359 -0.34 -12.41 5.82
N MET A 360 -0.64 -11.51 6.77
CA MET A 360 -1.92 -10.79 6.86
C MET A 360 -1.74 -9.34 6.43
N TYR A 361 -2.52 -8.87 5.44
CA TYR A 361 -2.52 -7.47 5.04
C TYR A 361 -3.30 -6.64 6.07
N ILE A 362 -2.61 -5.67 6.69
CA ILE A 362 -3.16 -4.77 7.70
C ILE A 362 -2.50 -3.40 7.50
N PRO A 363 -3.18 -2.42 6.87
CA PRO A 363 -2.61 -1.10 6.63
C PRO A 363 -2.74 -0.18 7.84
N ALA A 364 -2.11 0.99 7.77
CA ALA A 364 -2.45 2.14 8.60
C ALA A 364 -3.37 3.07 7.80
N ALA A 365 -4.63 3.17 8.23
CA ALA A 365 -5.68 3.95 7.57
C ALA A 365 -6.32 4.90 8.61
N PRO A 366 -5.75 6.11 8.82
CA PRO A 366 -6.15 6.97 9.93
C PRO A 366 -7.60 7.43 9.83
N MET A 367 -8.23 7.67 10.97
CA MET A 367 -9.61 8.09 11.05
C MET A 367 -9.77 9.50 10.48
N CYS A 368 -10.59 9.61 9.43
CA CYS A 368 -11.03 10.85 8.81
C CYS A 368 -12.44 10.63 8.25
N GLU A 369 -13.08 11.68 7.73
CA GLU A 369 -14.45 11.58 7.20
C GLU A 369 -14.58 10.50 6.12
N LYS A 370 -13.65 10.47 5.14
CA LYS A 370 -13.57 9.46 4.09
C LYS A 370 -13.48 8.04 4.67
N ASN A 371 -12.50 7.81 5.53
CA ASN A 371 -12.24 6.48 6.09
C ASN A 371 -13.38 6.02 7.01
N LEU A 372 -13.98 6.92 7.79
CA LEU A 372 -15.14 6.60 8.63
C LEU A 372 -16.36 6.17 7.78
N ALA A 373 -16.57 6.81 6.63
CA ALA A 373 -17.64 6.41 5.72
C ALA A 373 -17.46 4.96 5.23
N TYR A 374 -16.22 4.54 4.94
CA TYR A 374 -15.92 3.15 4.60
C TYR A 374 -16.04 2.21 5.81
N ALA A 375 -15.54 2.61 6.98
CA ALA A 375 -15.62 1.81 8.21
C ALA A 375 -17.06 1.40 8.58
N ARG A 376 -18.03 2.28 8.32
CA ARG A 376 -19.46 1.97 8.48
C ARG A 376 -19.94 0.85 7.56
N LYS A 377 -19.44 0.79 6.32
CA LYS A 377 -19.72 -0.31 5.38
C LYS A 377 -19.01 -1.59 5.81
N VAL A 378 -17.79 -1.49 6.33
CA VAL A 378 -17.03 -2.63 6.89
C VAL A 378 -17.80 -3.28 8.02
N LYS A 379 -18.41 -2.50 8.93
CA LYS A 379 -19.26 -3.05 9.99
C LYS A 379 -20.40 -3.91 9.45
N ALA A 380 -21.09 -3.44 8.40
CA ALA A 380 -22.18 -4.19 7.78
C ALA A 380 -21.67 -5.49 7.12
N ALA A 381 -20.49 -5.46 6.47
CA ALA A 381 -19.88 -6.65 5.89
C ALA A 381 -19.43 -7.66 6.97
N LEU A 382 -18.91 -7.18 8.11
CA LEU A 382 -18.53 -8.01 9.25
C LEU A 382 -19.74 -8.76 9.86
N GLU A 383 -20.90 -8.10 9.93
CA GLU A 383 -22.13 -8.73 10.42
C GLU A 383 -22.53 -9.95 9.57
N THR A 384 -22.46 -9.82 8.25
CA THR A 384 -22.88 -10.87 7.32
C THR A 384 -21.77 -11.86 6.99
N GLY A 385 -20.51 -11.45 7.10
CA GLY A 385 -19.33 -12.17 6.59
C GLY A 385 -19.10 -12.00 5.09
N ALA A 386 -19.73 -11.01 4.46
CA ALA A 386 -19.56 -10.73 3.04
C ALA A 386 -18.15 -10.19 2.75
N SER A 387 -17.70 -10.31 1.50
CA SER A 387 -16.51 -9.62 1.02
C SER A 387 -16.63 -8.11 1.29
N PRO A 388 -15.58 -7.43 1.80
CA PRO A 388 -15.59 -5.99 1.91
C PRO A 388 -15.74 -5.32 0.53
N GLY A 389 -16.41 -4.16 0.48
CA GLY A 389 -16.85 -3.55 -0.78
C GLY A 389 -15.75 -3.11 -1.76
N ASP A 390 -14.49 -3.05 -1.32
CA ASP A 390 -13.30 -2.79 -2.15
C ASP A 390 -12.80 -4.03 -2.91
N PHE A 391 -13.27 -5.22 -2.55
CA PHE A 391 -12.88 -6.50 -3.12
C PHE A 391 -14.02 -7.13 -3.93
N PRO A 392 -13.70 -8.09 -4.83
CA PRO A 392 -14.72 -8.87 -5.51
C PRO A 392 -15.71 -9.52 -4.54
N ARG A 393 -16.98 -9.55 -4.95
CA ARG A 393 -18.09 -10.14 -4.17
C ARG A 393 -18.06 -11.66 -4.25
N GLU A 394 -17.08 -12.25 -3.57
CA GLU A 394 -16.88 -13.69 -3.47
C GLU A 394 -17.65 -14.30 -2.30
N ASP A 395 -17.81 -13.54 -1.19
CA ASP A 395 -18.74 -13.81 -0.09
C ASP A 395 -18.62 -15.22 0.54
N TYR A 396 -17.44 -15.85 0.44
CA TYR A 396 -17.21 -17.21 0.94
C TYR A 396 -17.56 -17.36 2.42
N GLU A 397 -17.13 -16.41 3.25
CA GLU A 397 -17.25 -16.47 4.72
C GLU A 397 -18.66 -16.19 5.26
N THR A 398 -19.64 -15.94 4.38
CA THR A 398 -21.03 -15.64 4.80
C THR A 398 -21.70 -16.81 5.52
N THR A 399 -21.31 -18.04 5.18
CA THR A 399 -21.85 -19.29 5.76
C THR A 399 -20.87 -20.04 6.65
N TRP A 400 -19.66 -19.51 6.83
CA TRP A 400 -18.57 -20.19 7.53
C TRP A 400 -18.73 -20.18 9.05
N GLU A 401 -18.37 -21.30 9.68
CA GLU A 401 -18.30 -21.40 11.12
C GLU A 401 -16.95 -20.90 11.65
N GLY A 402 -16.93 -20.40 12.90
CA GLY A 402 -15.70 -19.94 13.57
C GLY A 402 -15.24 -18.54 13.16
N ARG A 403 -16.06 -17.82 12.38
CA ARG A 403 -15.83 -16.43 11.97
C ARG A 403 -15.83 -15.49 13.19
N PHE A 404 -15.00 -14.45 13.14
CA PHE A 404 -15.09 -13.33 14.08
C PHE A 404 -16.40 -12.55 13.86
N THR A 405 -17.04 -12.09 14.94
CA THR A 405 -18.33 -11.40 14.86
C THR A 405 -18.33 -10.09 15.66
N LEU A 406 -19.40 -9.29 15.54
CA LEU A 406 -19.51 -8.02 16.27
C LEU A 406 -19.37 -8.13 17.79
N ARG A 407 -19.76 -9.26 18.39
CA ARG A 407 -19.68 -9.45 19.84
C ARG A 407 -18.23 -9.59 20.33
N ASP A 408 -17.31 -9.92 19.43
CA ASP A 408 -15.91 -10.20 19.71
C ASP A 408 -15.06 -8.91 19.61
N LEU A 409 -15.68 -7.77 19.27
CA LEU A 409 -15.02 -6.47 19.18
C LEU A 409 -14.64 -5.93 20.56
N ASN A 410 -13.35 -5.61 20.72
CA ASN A 410 -12.85 -4.85 21.85
C ASN A 410 -13.09 -3.33 21.67
N ILE A 411 -12.58 -2.52 22.60
CA ILE A 411 -12.74 -1.06 22.56
C ILE A 411 -12.08 -0.42 21.32
N HIS A 412 -10.92 -0.92 20.89
CA HIS A 412 -10.23 -0.44 19.69
C HIS A 412 -11.02 -0.78 18.44
N GLY A 413 -11.50 -2.03 18.33
CA GLY A 413 -12.32 -2.48 17.20
C GLY A 413 -13.61 -1.70 17.05
N LYS A 414 -14.32 -1.41 18.15
CA LYS A 414 -15.51 -0.56 18.13
C LYS A 414 -15.21 0.86 17.64
N ARG A 415 -14.17 1.51 18.18
CA ARG A 415 -13.74 2.86 17.73
C ARG A 415 -13.31 2.87 16.25
N ALA A 416 -12.57 1.86 15.83
CA ALA A 416 -12.07 1.71 14.46
C ALA A 416 -13.20 1.47 13.43
N LEU A 417 -14.36 0.96 13.87
CA LEU A 417 -15.57 0.84 13.05
C LEU A 417 -16.54 2.02 13.20
N GLY A 418 -16.15 3.06 13.96
CA GLY A 418 -17.00 4.22 14.21
C GLY A 418 -18.25 3.91 15.02
N MET A 419 -18.18 2.91 15.90
CA MET A 419 -19.25 2.55 16.83
C MET A 419 -19.13 3.37 18.12
N ASP A 420 -20.27 3.65 18.76
CA ASP A 420 -20.31 4.25 20.09
C ASP A 420 -19.65 3.30 21.11
N VAL A 421 -18.91 3.88 22.07
CA VAL A 421 -18.08 3.16 23.05
C VAL A 421 -18.26 3.63 24.47
#